data_AF-A0A851D040-F1
#
_entry.id   AF-A0A851D040-F1
#
_cell.length_a   1.000
_cell.length_b   1.000
_cell.length_c   1.000
_cell.angle_alpha   90.00
_cell.angle_beta   90.00
_cell.angle_gamma   90.00
#
_symmetry.space_group_name_H-M   'P 1'
#
loop_
_entity.id
_entity.type
_entity.pdbx_description
1 polymer ?
#
loop_
_entity_poly.entity_id
_entity_poly.type
_entity_poly.pdbx_seq_one_letter_code
_entity_poly.pdbx_strand_id
1 'polypeptide(L)' 'RDSEQLRIICEDNKYDLKLQEIQNTKEILVIKPEILVKCNFKTLDQSGITFVSLFFYLQIFHCF' A
#
# COMPACT_ATOMS: atom_id res chain seq x y z
N ARG A 1 13.04 15.47 -11.23
CA ARG A 1 12.14 15.59 -10.05
C ARG A 1 12.65 14.57 -9.08
N ASP A 2 13.30 15.08 -8.05
CA ASP A 2 14.57 14.56 -7.58
C ASP A 2 14.48 13.24 -6.83
N SER A 3 15.56 12.47 -6.96
CA SER A 3 15.89 11.24 -6.22
C SER A 3 16.07 11.52 -4.71
N GLU A 4 15.17 12.28 -4.08
CA GLU A 4 15.08 12.30 -2.63
C GLU A 4 14.77 10.88 -2.16
N GLN A 5 15.55 10.36 -1.22
CA GLN A 5 15.26 9.08 -0.57
C GLN A 5 13.85 9.12 -0.01
N LEU A 6 12.95 8.34 -0.60
CA LEU A 6 11.63 8.11 -0.06
C LEU A 6 11.80 7.39 1.28
N ARG A 7 11.36 8.02 2.38
CA ARG A 7 11.28 7.36 3.67
C ARG A 7 10.14 6.34 3.61
N ILE A 8 10.44 5.07 3.89
CA ILE A 8 9.44 4.03 4.01
C ILE A 8 8.62 4.30 5.29
N ILE A 9 7.32 4.55 5.13
CA ILE A 9 6.38 4.78 6.23
C ILE A 9 5.85 3.45 6.76
N CYS A 10 5.44 2.57 5.84
CA CYS A 10 4.92 1.24 6.10
C CYS A 10 5.35 0.31 4.95
N GLU A 11 5.73 -0.92 5.28
CA GLU A 11 6.01 -1.97 4.30
C GLU A 11 5.46 -3.29 4.84
N ASP A 12 4.59 -3.93 4.06
CA ASP A 12 4.11 -5.29 4.32
C ASP A 12 4.39 -6.18 3.11
N ASN A 13 5.50 -6.92 3.20
CA ASN A 13 5.95 -7.84 2.17
C ASN A 13 5.13 -9.14 2.11
N LYS A 14 4.27 -9.40 3.11
CA LYS A 14 3.44 -10.61 3.21
C LYS A 14 1.97 -10.26 3.41
N TYR A 15 1.55 -9.15 2.84
CA TYR A 15 0.18 -8.66 2.95
C TYR A 15 -0.83 -9.72 2.51
N ASP A 16 -1.76 -10.04 3.42
CA ASP A 16 -2.89 -10.94 3.17
C ASP A 16 -4.19 -10.13 3.21
N LEU A 17 -4.96 -10.17 2.14
CA LEU A 17 -6.25 -9.50 2.03
C LEU A 17 -7.25 -9.91 3.13
N LYS A 18 -7.09 -11.11 3.70
CA LYS A 18 -7.92 -11.63 4.79
C LYS A 18 -7.51 -11.11 6.16
N LEU A 19 -6.31 -10.56 6.32
CA LEU A 19 -5.76 -10.11 7.59
C LEU A 19 -5.43 -8.62 7.52
N GLN A 20 -6.46 -7.79 7.64
CA GLN A 20 -6.32 -6.33 7.64
C GLN A 20 -6.39 -5.80 9.06
N GLU A 21 -5.30 -5.20 9.52
CA GLU A 21 -5.19 -4.66 10.87
C GLU A 21 -4.56 -3.27 10.83
N ILE A 22 -5.02 -2.39 11.72
CA ILE A 22 -4.40 -1.08 11.91
C ILE A 22 -3.14 -1.29 12.75
N GLN A 23 -1.98 -1.00 12.17
CA GLN A 23 -0.71 -1.04 12.89
C GLN A 23 -0.17 0.37 13.10
N ASN A 24 0.15 0.69 14.35
CA ASN A 24 0.79 1.95 14.68
C ASN A 24 2.22 1.97 14.13
N THR A 25 2.62 3.09 13.52
CA THR A 25 4.02 3.31 13.17
C THR A 25 4.85 3.39 14.46
N LYS A 26 6.09 2.88 14.39
CA LYS A 26 7.02 2.89 15.55
C LYS A 26 7.37 4.29 16.03
N GLU A 27 7.23 5.29 15.15
CA GLU A 27 7.55 6.69 15.39
C GLU A 27 6.46 7.59 14.81
N ILE A 28 6.36 8.81 15.34
CA ILE A 28 5.53 9.87 14.77
C ILE A 28 6.27 10.46 13.56
N LEU A 29 5.60 10.46 12.41
CA LEU A 29 6.19 10.90 11.14
C LEU A 29 5.53 12.19 10.67
N VAL A 30 6.34 13.17 10.30
CA VAL A 30 5.85 14.35 9.56
C VAL A 30 5.76 13.97 8.08
N ILE A 31 4.54 13.85 7.58
CA ILE A 31 4.28 13.40 6.21
C ILE A 31 4.29 14.61 5.27
N LYS A 32 5.05 14.52 4.17
CA LYS A 32 5.02 15.50 3.07
C LYS A 32 3.67 15.39 2.34
N PRO A 33 3.19 16.45 1.65
CA PRO A 33 1.90 16.42 0.96
C PRO A 33 1.82 15.38 -0.17
N GLU A 34 2.94 14.86 -0.65
CA GLU A 34 3.00 13.79 -1.64
C GLU A 34 3.46 12.48 -0.99
N ILE A 35 2.65 11.43 -1.15
CA ILE A 35 2.93 10.07 -0.65
C ILE A 35 2.94 9.14 -1.86
N LEU A 36 3.92 8.25 -1.92
CA LEU A 36 3.96 7.19 -2.91
C LEU A 36 3.51 5.87 -2.28
N VAL A 37 2.49 5.24 -2.88
CA VAL A 37 2.06 3.89 -2.52
C VAL A 37 2.39 2.95 -3.68
N LYS A 38 3.10 1.86 -3.38
CA LYS A 38 3.41 0.80 -4.34
C LYS A 38 2.81 -0.52 -3.86
N CYS A 39 1.99 -1.14 -4.70
CA CYS A 39 1.43 -2.46 -4.45
C CYS A 39 1.95 -3.44 -5.50
N ASN A 40 2.35 -4.64 -5.08
CA ASN A 40 2.74 -5.72 -5.98
C ASN A 40 1.62 -6.76 -6.01
N PHE A 41 1.15 -7.10 -7.20
CA PHE A 41 0.05 -8.05 -7.40
C PHE A 41 0.55 -9.35 -8.01
N LYS A 42 -0.04 -10.46 -7.59
CA LYS A 42 0.20 -11.77 -8.17
C LYS A 42 -1.13 -12.36 -8.64
N THR A 43 -1.26 -12.64 -9.92
CA THR A 43 -2.51 -13.09 -10.57
C THR A 43 -2.38 -14.50 -11.16
N LEU A 44 -1.53 -15.35 -10.57
CA LEU A 44 -1.15 -16.66 -11.15
C LEU A 44 -2.34 -17.57 -11.48
N ASP A 45 -3.42 -17.50 -10.74
CA ASP A 45 -4.57 -18.41 -10.87
C ASP A 45 -5.74 -17.82 -11.67
N GLN A 46 -5.53 -16.66 -12.32
CA GLN A 46 -6.57 -15.99 -13.09
C GLN A 46 -6.32 -16.16 -14.60
N SER A 47 -7.31 -16.71 -15.30
CA SER A 47 -7.28 -16.83 -16.77
C SER A 47 -7.67 -15.55 -17.51
N GLY A 48 -7.98 -14.46 -16.78
CA GLY A 48 -8.47 -13.20 -17.33
C GLY A 48 -7.80 -11.98 -16.73
N ILE A 49 -8.15 -10.81 -17.26
CA ILE A 49 -7.67 -9.51 -16.77
C ILE A 49 -8.42 -9.15 -15.49
N THR A 50 -7.68 -8.78 -14.45
CA THR A 50 -8.25 -8.23 -13.23
C THR A 50 -8.19 -6.72 -13.27
N PHE A 51 -9.37 -6.11 -13.10
CA PHE A 51 -9.51 -4.67 -12.99
C PHE A 51 -9.51 -4.26 -11.51
N VAL A 52 -8.86 -3.14 -11.21
CA VAL A 52 -8.88 -2.55 -9.87
C VAL A 52 -10.24 -1.90 -9.65
N SER A 53 -10.95 -2.35 -8.61
CA SER A 53 -12.24 -1.78 -8.23
C SER A 53 -12.06 -0.66 -7.19
N LEU A 54 -13.08 0.19 -7.03
CA LEU A 54 -13.10 1.28 -6.03
C LEU A 54 -12.82 0.77 -4.60
N PHE A 55 -13.28 -0.45 -4.29
CA PHE A 55 -13.05 -1.08 -3.00
C PHE A 55 -11.56 -1.22 -2.68
N PHE A 56 -10.75 -1.58 -3.68
CA PHE A 56 -9.31 -1.73 -3.50
C PHE A 56 -8.60 -0.38 -3.26
N TYR A 57 -9.07 0.70 -3.89
CA TYR A 57 -8.53 2.05 -3.64
C TYR A 57 -8.78 2.50 -2.20
N LEU A 58 -9.99 2.31 -1.69
CA LEU A 58 -10.34 2.67 -0.31
C LEU A 58 -9.48 1.93 0.71
N GLN A 59 -9.15 0.67 0.43
CA GLN A 59 -8.32 -0.16 1.31
C GLN A 59 -6.87 0.33 1.40
N ILE A 60 -6.31 0.85 0.31
CA ILE A 60 -4.99 1.50 0.31
C ILE A 60 -5.01 2.75 1.20
N PHE A 61 -6.04 3.59 1.08
CA PHE A 61 -6.16 4.80 1.90
C PHE A 61 -6.42 4.51 3.37
N HIS A 62 -7.19 3.47 3.70
CA HIS A 62 -7.45 3.09 5.10
C HIS A 62 -6.21 2.53 5.81
N CYS A 63 -5.19 2.10 5.06
CA CYS A 63 -3.93 1.62 5.61
C CYS A 63 -2.95 2.77 5.97
N PHE A 64 -3.29 4.02 5.66
CA PHE A 64 -2.49 5.22 5.93
C PHE A 64 -3.23 6.23 6.81
#